data_AF-A0A9C8HYG6-F1
#
_entry.id   AF-A0A9C8HYG6-F1
#
_cell.length_a   1.000
_cell.length_b   1.000
_cell.length_c   1.000
_cell.angle_alpha   90.00
_cell.angle_beta   90.00
_cell.angle_gamma   90.00
#
_symmetry.space_group_name_H-M   'P 1'
#
loop_
_entity.id
_entity.type
_entity.pdbx_description
1 polymer ?
#
loop_
_entity_poly.entity_id
_entity_poly.type
_entity_poly.pdbx_seq_one_letter_code
_entity_poly.pdbx_strand_id
1 'polypeptide(L)'
;MNKLMLIMVLIMWFCFGVRAIPLHPKQVDELKATGEFERVMKIVHSAKLRGLDAPQRKTINIMKDNGAERVTGSWKALIILVEFPDNLANKVAHDQAYYNTFFFSENVVSTKSVREYYQEVSNNLFDLTGSIAGWYMMPQNYSYYTNGEYGFGQYPNNAQKLVEDAIAAADPDVDFSQFDNNKDGYVDALFVIHAGPEGAGGGGWAIWSHAWAIAPKYYDGVYVTGYSMEPETGKIGVYCHEFGHVLGLPDLYDYGYDSAGVGKFCLMAIGSYGGDVNHPETPVFMNPWCRYTLGWLEPTNVTENLIAEEIIWGAPSQDVYRVWTKGTVGPEYFLVENRRRSTSFDKYLPTDGILIYHIDEKIKNNDNQWHKLVDIEEASGRQHLDYFESYGDAGDYFPGASDKRVFNDESEPNSKNYLNKESFAAVFNISNALPTMTADIRVYSPARAPTNVNLENYGSGTQALMSWDLNNENINYHVFYGTSPVDMTNDFFTKERSVILKDLLQDTTYYAMVKATNGFEWSPDSAVVEAFIYDTLPGIPQNLKGESSVGEIRLKWQKVPGYDIKGYNVYYKDEY
;
A
#
# COMPACT_ATOMS: atom_id res chain seq x y z
N MET A 1 -8.64 -46.41 -29.55
CA MET A 1 -7.45 -46.28 -30.42
C MET A 1 -7.33 -44.82 -30.83
N ASN A 2 -6.22 -44.17 -30.44
CA ASN A 2 -5.63 -42.91 -30.92
C ASN A 2 -6.47 -41.61 -30.86
N LYS A 3 -6.14 -40.71 -29.91
CA LYS A 3 -5.13 -39.63 -29.98
C LYS A 3 -5.68 -38.39 -30.70
N LEU A 4 -6.09 -37.37 -29.92
CA LEU A 4 -5.72 -35.98 -30.18
C LEU A 4 -5.85 -35.18 -28.87
N MET A 5 -4.70 -34.86 -28.31
CA MET A 5 -4.54 -34.02 -27.13
C MET A 5 -4.46 -32.57 -27.64
N LEU A 6 -5.52 -31.78 -27.44
CA LEU A 6 -5.50 -30.36 -27.74
C LEU A 6 -4.98 -29.62 -26.50
N ILE A 7 -3.72 -29.20 -26.54
CA ILE A 7 -3.16 -28.25 -25.57
C ILE A 7 -3.75 -26.88 -25.93
N MET A 8 -4.66 -26.39 -25.11
CA MET A 8 -5.17 -25.02 -25.20
C MET A 8 -4.28 -24.15 -24.31
N VAL A 9 -3.20 -23.61 -24.89
CA VAL A 9 -2.39 -22.55 -24.26
C VAL A 9 -3.22 -21.26 -24.34
N LEU A 10 -4.06 -21.04 -23.33
CA LEU A 10 -4.75 -19.77 -23.11
C LEU A 10 -3.72 -18.78 -22.56
N ILE A 11 -3.08 -18.03 -23.47
CA ILE A 11 -2.32 -16.82 -23.15
C ILE A 11 -3.33 -15.76 -22.74
N MET A 12 -3.67 -15.72 -21.45
CA MET A 12 -4.36 -14.60 -20.84
C MET A 12 -3.33 -13.49 -20.58
N TRP A 13 -3.18 -12.57 -21.53
CA TRP A 13 -2.54 -11.28 -21.29
C TRP A 13 -3.50 -10.44 -20.44
N PHE A 14 -3.20 -10.31 -19.16
CA PHE A 14 -3.62 -9.13 -18.41
C PHE A 14 -2.48 -8.13 -18.53
N CYS A 15 -2.62 -7.15 -19.42
CA CYS A 15 -1.73 -5.99 -19.46
C CYS A 15 -1.98 -5.14 -18.21
N PHE A 16 -0.90 -4.88 -17.47
CA PHE A 16 -0.89 -4.04 -16.27
C PHE A 16 -0.54 -2.60 -16.66
N GLY A 17 -1.15 -1.63 -15.98
CA GLY A 17 -0.81 -0.22 -16.16
C GLY A 17 0.30 0.16 -15.19
N VAL A 18 1.52 0.31 -15.71
CA VAL A 18 2.67 0.99 -15.11
C VAL A 18 3.38 1.70 -16.27
N ARG A 19 4.13 2.78 -16.02
CA ARG A 19 4.45 3.78 -17.05
C ARG A 19 5.85 4.48 -16.81
N ALA A 20 6.43 5.18 -17.80
CA ALA A 20 7.88 5.56 -17.83
C ALA A 20 8.22 6.81 -17.01
N ILE A 21 9.50 7.20 -16.82
CA ILE A 21 9.86 8.46 -16.11
C ILE A 21 9.05 9.67 -16.60
N PRO A 22 8.51 10.52 -15.69
CA PRO A 22 7.75 11.69 -16.11
C PRO A 22 8.60 12.68 -16.92
N LEU A 23 8.00 13.33 -17.91
CA LEU A 23 8.53 14.53 -18.54
C LEU A 23 8.85 15.60 -17.50
N HIS A 24 10.02 16.21 -17.63
CA HIS A 24 10.36 17.43 -16.92
C HIS A 24 9.40 18.57 -17.33
N PRO A 25 9.02 19.51 -16.44
CA PRO A 25 8.04 20.57 -16.75
C PRO A 25 8.36 21.37 -18.01
N LYS A 26 9.63 21.75 -18.20
CA LYS A 26 10.10 22.44 -19.41
C LYS A 26 9.82 21.65 -20.70
N GLN A 27 9.91 20.33 -20.65
CA GLN A 27 9.62 19.47 -21.80
C GLN A 27 8.12 19.42 -22.08
N VAL A 28 7.27 19.38 -21.05
CA VAL A 28 5.82 19.48 -21.20
C VAL A 28 5.46 20.80 -21.88
N ASP A 29 6.03 21.93 -21.41
CA ASP A 29 5.81 23.25 -21.98
C ASP A 29 6.28 23.32 -23.45
N GLU A 30 7.47 22.79 -23.76
CA GLU A 30 8.03 22.74 -25.10
C GLU A 30 7.15 21.90 -26.06
N LEU A 31 6.70 20.72 -25.62
CA LEU A 31 5.82 19.86 -26.42
C LEU A 31 4.44 20.49 -26.65
N LYS A 32 3.88 21.16 -25.65
CA LYS A 32 2.61 21.91 -25.79
C LYS A 32 2.79 23.09 -26.74
N ALA A 33 3.88 23.84 -26.64
CA ALA A 33 4.18 24.97 -27.51
C ALA A 33 4.40 24.57 -28.98
N THR A 34 4.96 23.38 -29.22
CA THR A 34 5.20 22.84 -30.57
C THR A 34 4.00 22.08 -31.14
N GLY A 35 2.98 21.78 -30.34
CA GLY A 35 1.82 20.98 -30.74
C GLY A 35 2.09 19.47 -30.81
N GLU A 36 3.23 19.01 -30.32
CA GLU A 36 3.65 17.59 -30.35
C GLU A 36 3.15 16.80 -29.13
N PHE A 37 2.70 17.48 -28.07
CA PHE A 37 2.29 16.85 -26.80
C PHE A 37 1.32 15.68 -26.99
N GLU A 38 0.21 15.90 -27.71
CA GLU A 38 -0.79 14.85 -27.98
C GLU A 38 -0.24 13.66 -28.76
N ARG A 39 0.69 13.90 -29.69
CA ARG A 39 1.33 12.84 -30.46
C ARG A 39 2.22 12.00 -29.56
N VAL A 40 3.06 12.66 -28.74
CA VAL A 40 3.95 12.00 -27.79
C VAL A 40 3.14 11.18 -26.79
N MET A 41 2.08 11.75 -26.23
CA MET A 41 1.22 11.04 -25.27
C MET A 41 0.53 9.82 -25.88
N LYS A 42 0.15 9.86 -27.16
CA LYS A 42 -0.38 8.68 -27.88
C LYS A 42 0.65 7.58 -28.07
N ILE A 43 1.90 7.92 -28.38
CA ILE A 43 3.00 6.93 -28.51
C ILE A 43 3.20 6.23 -27.17
N VAL A 44 3.34 7.03 -26.11
CA VAL A 44 3.53 6.55 -24.73
C VAL A 44 2.35 5.66 -24.32
N HIS A 45 1.10 6.12 -24.49
CA HIS A 45 -0.10 5.31 -24.19
C HIS A 45 -0.13 3.98 -24.95
N SER A 46 0.21 3.99 -26.25
CA SER A 46 0.27 2.79 -27.07
C SER A 46 1.30 1.77 -26.56
N ALA A 47 2.47 2.23 -26.14
CA ALA A 47 3.53 1.39 -25.59
C ALA A 47 3.15 0.76 -24.25
N LYS A 48 2.42 1.51 -23.41
CA LYS A 48 1.91 1.05 -22.11
C LYS A 48 0.86 -0.04 -22.26
N LEU A 49 0.03 0.01 -23.30
CA LEU A 49 -0.85 -1.11 -23.66
C LEU A 49 -0.07 -2.39 -24.03
N ARG A 50 1.20 -2.26 -24.42
CA ARG A 50 2.14 -3.38 -24.67
C ARG A 50 3.01 -3.74 -23.45
N GLY A 51 2.74 -3.15 -22.28
CA GLY A 51 3.39 -3.50 -21.02
C GLY A 51 4.66 -2.70 -20.68
N LEU A 52 4.89 -1.55 -21.32
CA LEU A 52 5.91 -0.59 -20.87
C LEU A 52 5.74 -0.36 -19.36
N ASP A 53 6.86 -0.36 -18.65
CA ASP A 53 7.08 -0.14 -17.21
C ASP A 53 6.36 -1.13 -16.29
N ALA A 54 5.74 -2.15 -16.86
CA ALA A 54 5.25 -3.32 -16.16
C ALA A 54 6.15 -4.54 -16.49
N PRO A 55 7.45 -4.55 -16.11
CA PRO A 55 8.30 -5.72 -16.33
C PRO A 55 7.60 -6.97 -15.75
N GLN A 56 7.61 -8.09 -16.49
CA GLN A 56 6.78 -9.26 -16.18
C GLN A 56 6.98 -9.75 -14.74
N ARG A 57 6.01 -9.41 -13.88
CA ARG A 57 5.87 -9.86 -12.49
C ARG A 57 5.35 -11.29 -12.40
N LYS A 58 6.19 -12.31 -12.49
CA LYS A 58 5.78 -13.62 -11.95
C LYS A 58 6.01 -13.77 -10.45
N THR A 59 6.65 -12.81 -9.78
CA THR A 59 7.29 -13.17 -8.51
C THR A 59 7.31 -12.15 -7.38
N ILE A 60 6.39 -11.19 -7.36
CA ILE A 60 6.14 -10.50 -6.09
C ILE A 60 4.63 -10.31 -5.94
N ASN A 61 3.99 -11.23 -5.23
CA ASN A 61 2.64 -11.04 -4.69
C ASN A 61 2.73 -9.98 -3.59
N ILE A 62 2.92 -8.72 -3.98
CA ILE A 62 3.03 -7.62 -3.04
C ILE A 62 1.62 -7.34 -2.49
N MET A 63 1.44 -7.69 -1.22
CA MET A 63 0.27 -7.46 -0.36
C MET A 63 -1.03 -8.23 -0.70
N LYS A 64 -1.20 -9.38 -0.04
CA LYS A 64 -2.51 -9.89 0.44
C LYS A 64 -2.32 -10.58 1.79
N ASP A 65 -2.07 -9.82 2.85
CA ASP A 65 -2.27 -10.18 4.28
C ASP A 65 -1.85 -11.59 4.80
N ASN A 66 -1.08 -12.38 4.05
CA ASN A 66 -0.83 -13.81 4.32
C ASN A 66 0.48 -14.31 3.65
N GLY A 67 1.60 -13.61 3.84
CA GLY A 67 2.94 -14.12 3.47
C GLY A 67 3.46 -13.75 2.08
N ALA A 68 3.41 -12.47 1.72
CA ALA A 68 4.06 -11.91 0.54
C ALA A 68 5.60 -11.92 0.64
N GLU A 69 6.31 -12.12 -0.48
CA GLU A 69 7.75 -11.87 -0.58
C GLU A 69 8.03 -10.37 -0.46
N ARG A 70 8.88 -9.99 0.50
CA ARG A 70 9.31 -8.60 0.73
C ARG A 70 10.59 -8.35 -0.07
N VAL A 71 10.76 -7.15 -0.61
CA VAL A 71 11.97 -6.75 -1.36
C VAL A 71 13.06 -6.38 -0.37
N THR A 72 13.65 -7.36 0.32
CA THR A 72 14.64 -7.12 1.38
C THR A 72 15.89 -7.98 1.20
N GLY A 73 16.93 -7.65 1.96
CA GLY A 73 18.24 -8.29 1.87
C GLY A 73 19.09 -7.72 0.74
N SER A 74 20.10 -8.50 0.33
CA SER A 74 21.05 -8.08 -0.69
C SER A 74 20.67 -8.66 -2.04
N TRP A 75 20.44 -7.80 -3.03
CA TRP A 75 20.23 -8.18 -4.42
C TRP A 75 21.45 -7.81 -5.26
N LYS A 76 21.70 -8.58 -6.30
CA LYS A 76 22.67 -8.32 -7.36
C LYS A 76 21.94 -7.82 -8.59
N ALA A 77 22.38 -6.68 -9.10
CA ALA A 77 21.98 -6.12 -10.38
C ALA A 77 23.05 -6.35 -11.44
N LEU A 78 22.60 -6.62 -12.67
CA LEU A 78 23.45 -6.61 -13.86
C LEU A 78 23.22 -5.30 -14.61
N ILE A 79 24.30 -4.59 -14.92
CA ILE A 79 24.25 -3.37 -15.74
C ILE A 79 25.01 -3.66 -17.04
N ILE A 80 24.31 -3.65 -18.17
CA ILE A 80 24.91 -3.86 -19.49
C ILE A 80 25.01 -2.50 -20.18
N LEU A 81 26.22 -2.11 -20.58
CA LEU A 81 26.45 -0.87 -21.33
C LEU A 81 26.44 -1.16 -22.83
N VAL A 82 25.73 -0.35 -23.63
CA VAL A 82 25.61 -0.58 -25.08
C VAL A 82 25.82 0.67 -25.92
N GLU A 83 26.64 0.56 -26.95
CA GLU A 83 26.86 1.62 -27.93
C GLU A 83 26.48 1.15 -29.34
N PHE A 84 26.45 2.08 -30.29
CA PHE A 84 25.93 1.82 -31.63
C PHE A 84 26.92 2.29 -32.70
N PRO A 85 26.88 1.72 -33.92
CA PRO A 85 27.79 2.13 -34.99
C PRO A 85 27.71 3.63 -35.33
N ASP A 86 26.54 4.26 -35.15
CA ASP A 86 26.27 5.67 -35.40
C ASP A 86 26.16 6.53 -34.12
N ASN A 87 26.31 5.94 -32.93
CA ASN A 87 26.20 6.62 -31.65
C ASN A 87 27.10 5.94 -30.61
N LEU A 88 28.32 6.45 -30.50
CA LEU A 88 29.37 5.90 -29.63
C LEU A 88 29.31 6.51 -28.23
N ALA A 89 29.63 5.70 -27.22
CA ALA A 89 29.69 6.17 -25.85
C ALA A 89 30.95 7.00 -25.55
N ASN A 90 30.87 7.92 -24.59
CA ASN A 90 32.05 8.57 -24.02
C ASN A 90 32.73 7.66 -22.99
N LYS A 91 33.41 6.62 -23.48
CA LYS A 91 34.10 5.61 -22.65
C LYS A 91 35.25 6.17 -21.80
N VAL A 92 35.66 7.42 -22.02
CA VAL A 92 36.67 8.08 -21.18
C VAL A 92 36.02 8.65 -19.92
N ALA A 93 34.82 9.23 -20.05
CA ALA A 93 34.08 9.78 -18.91
C ALA A 93 33.21 8.72 -18.21
N HIS A 94 32.70 7.75 -18.97
CA HIS A 94 31.71 6.77 -18.52
C HIS A 94 32.20 5.34 -18.81
N ASP A 95 33.36 4.98 -18.28
CA ASP A 95 33.84 3.60 -18.31
C ASP A 95 33.10 2.71 -17.30
N GLN A 96 33.43 1.42 -17.25
CA GLN A 96 32.81 0.50 -16.28
C GLN A 96 33.10 0.90 -14.82
N ALA A 97 34.26 1.50 -14.54
CA ALA A 97 34.63 1.92 -13.19
C ALA A 97 33.79 3.12 -12.71
N TYR A 98 33.47 4.04 -13.62
CA TYR A 98 32.51 5.11 -13.40
C TYR A 98 31.15 4.54 -12.99
N TYR A 99 30.56 3.63 -13.80
CA TYR A 99 29.25 3.07 -13.48
C TYR A 99 29.26 2.20 -12.22
N ASN A 100 30.35 1.47 -11.95
CA ASN A 100 30.48 0.74 -10.70
C ASN A 100 30.45 1.69 -9.49
N THR A 101 31.11 2.84 -9.60
CA THR A 101 31.06 3.88 -8.56
C THR A 101 29.66 4.50 -8.45
N PHE A 102 29.06 4.86 -9.58
CA PHE A 102 27.75 5.48 -9.65
C PHE A 102 26.62 4.60 -9.09
N PHE A 103 26.66 3.29 -9.34
CA PHE A 103 25.66 2.35 -8.83
C PHE A 103 25.95 1.84 -7.42
N PHE A 104 27.18 1.41 -7.14
CA PHE A 104 27.43 0.49 -6.01
C PHE A 104 28.35 1.03 -4.91
N SER A 105 28.94 2.21 -5.09
CA SER A 105 29.83 2.78 -4.07
C SER A 105 29.06 3.22 -2.83
N GLU A 106 29.77 3.32 -1.70
CA GLU A 106 29.26 3.91 -0.48
C GLU A 106 30.19 5.06 -0.08
N ASN A 107 29.65 6.23 0.23
CA ASN A 107 30.37 7.42 0.67
C ASN A 107 31.46 7.90 -0.31
N VAL A 108 31.31 7.64 -1.61
CA VAL A 108 32.25 8.09 -2.66
C VAL A 108 31.67 9.22 -3.49
N VAL A 109 30.42 9.06 -3.95
CA VAL A 109 29.72 10.10 -4.72
C VAL A 109 29.10 11.10 -3.75
N SER A 110 29.34 12.40 -3.95
CA SER A 110 28.85 13.45 -3.02
C SER A 110 27.33 13.52 -2.92
N THR A 111 26.63 13.14 -3.99
CA THR A 111 25.16 13.05 -4.08
C THR A 111 24.65 11.63 -3.85
N LYS A 112 25.54 10.72 -3.41
CA LYS A 112 25.30 9.30 -3.16
C LYS A 112 25.09 8.47 -4.44
N SER A 113 25.32 7.16 -4.31
CA SER A 113 25.10 6.16 -5.36
C SER A 113 23.65 5.64 -5.40
N VAL A 114 23.30 4.90 -6.45
CA VAL A 114 21.99 4.20 -6.52
C VAL A 114 21.81 3.26 -5.32
N ARG A 115 22.85 2.51 -4.95
CA ARG A 115 22.85 1.64 -3.75
C ARG A 115 22.56 2.43 -2.48
N GLU A 116 23.20 3.57 -2.28
CA GLU A 116 22.99 4.40 -1.09
C GLU A 116 21.57 5.00 -1.05
N TYR A 117 20.98 5.38 -2.20
CA TYR A 117 19.56 5.75 -2.26
C TYR A 117 18.67 4.65 -1.72
N TYR A 118 18.89 3.43 -2.22
CA TYR A 118 18.08 2.28 -1.87
C TYR A 118 18.32 1.78 -0.44
N GLN A 119 19.54 1.92 0.10
CA GLN A 119 19.82 1.71 1.52
C GLN A 119 19.07 2.72 2.40
N GLU A 120 19.10 4.01 2.06
CA GLU A 120 18.40 5.02 2.88
C GLU A 120 16.88 4.88 2.81
N VAL A 121 16.31 4.82 1.61
CA VAL A 121 14.85 4.77 1.44
C VAL A 121 14.23 3.52 2.06
N SER A 122 15.00 2.42 2.13
CA SER A 122 14.59 1.16 2.75
C SER A 122 14.95 1.06 4.24
N ASN A 123 15.60 2.07 4.82
CA ASN A 123 16.14 2.02 6.18
C ASN A 123 17.09 0.80 6.40
N ASN A 124 17.97 0.57 5.42
CA ASN A 124 18.93 -0.54 5.33
C ASN A 124 18.29 -1.94 5.25
N LEU A 125 16.99 -2.04 4.95
CA LEU A 125 16.32 -3.33 4.74
C LEU A 125 16.66 -3.93 3.38
N PHE A 126 17.13 -3.12 2.43
CA PHE A 126 17.49 -3.55 1.09
C PHE A 126 18.88 -3.01 0.70
N ASP A 127 19.67 -3.86 0.07
CA ASP A 127 21.03 -3.54 -0.38
C ASP A 127 21.23 -3.98 -1.84
N LEU A 128 21.67 -3.05 -2.69
CA LEU A 128 21.88 -3.30 -4.11
C LEU A 128 23.38 -3.41 -4.43
N THR A 129 23.83 -4.58 -4.85
CA THR A 129 25.19 -4.83 -5.34
C THR A 129 25.12 -5.29 -6.79
N GLY A 130 26.24 -5.62 -7.44
CA GLY A 130 26.16 -6.14 -8.80
C GLY A 130 27.43 -6.08 -9.61
N SER A 131 27.26 -6.04 -10.93
CA SER A 131 28.36 -6.03 -11.90
C SER A 131 28.03 -5.16 -13.11
N ILE A 132 29.06 -4.51 -13.65
CA ILE A 132 28.95 -3.72 -14.89
C ILE A 132 29.57 -4.53 -16.03
N ALA A 133 28.75 -4.93 -17.00
CA ALA A 133 29.17 -5.51 -18.27
C ALA A 133 29.34 -4.39 -19.30
N GLY A 134 30.51 -4.34 -19.93
CA GLY A 134 31.03 -3.15 -20.61
C GLY A 134 30.31 -2.77 -21.90
N TRP A 135 30.85 -1.76 -22.60
CA TRP A 135 30.25 -1.17 -23.80
C TRP A 135 30.26 -2.13 -25.00
N TYR A 136 29.18 -2.88 -25.17
CA TYR A 136 28.95 -3.75 -26.32
C TYR A 136 28.47 -2.95 -27.52
N MET A 137 29.07 -3.21 -28.69
CA MET A 137 28.62 -2.64 -29.95
C MET A 137 27.37 -3.38 -30.43
N MET A 138 26.25 -2.68 -30.54
CA MET A 138 25.00 -3.23 -31.07
C MET A 138 25.09 -3.51 -32.57
N PRO A 139 24.37 -4.53 -33.07
CA PRO A 139 24.43 -4.91 -34.48
C PRO A 139 23.72 -3.91 -35.40
N GLN A 140 22.86 -3.05 -34.87
CA GLN A 140 22.15 -2.01 -35.60
C GLN A 140 22.52 -0.62 -35.09
N ASN A 141 22.29 0.37 -35.94
CA ASN A 141 22.35 1.78 -35.58
C ASN A 141 21.35 2.16 -34.48
N TYR A 142 21.63 3.18 -33.69
CA TYR A 142 20.75 3.67 -32.63
C TYR A 142 19.36 4.05 -33.15
N SER A 143 19.31 4.65 -34.34
CA SER A 143 18.08 5.00 -35.05
C SER A 143 17.16 3.81 -35.35
N TYR A 144 17.70 2.59 -35.48
CA TYR A 144 16.90 1.37 -35.65
C TYR A 144 16.06 1.07 -34.40
N TYR A 145 16.64 1.29 -33.23
CA TYR A 145 16.02 1.01 -31.93
C TYR A 145 15.13 2.16 -31.47
N THR A 146 15.54 3.41 -31.66
CA THR A 146 14.71 4.58 -31.29
C THR A 146 13.48 4.70 -32.17
N ASN A 147 13.62 4.35 -33.46
CA ASN A 147 12.57 4.32 -34.48
C ASN A 147 11.73 5.62 -34.58
N GLY A 148 12.30 6.77 -34.18
CA GLY A 148 11.57 8.04 -34.11
C GLY A 148 10.43 8.06 -33.08
N GLU A 149 10.36 7.04 -32.22
CA GLU A 149 9.30 6.82 -31.22
C GLU A 149 9.92 6.48 -29.86
N TYR A 150 11.09 7.05 -29.53
CA TYR A 150 11.70 6.96 -28.20
C TYR A 150 12.08 5.55 -27.75
N GLY A 151 12.21 4.59 -28.68
CA GLY A 151 12.36 3.18 -28.33
C GLY A 151 11.04 2.47 -28.02
N PHE A 152 9.92 3.17 -28.13
CA PHE A 152 8.57 2.65 -27.88
C PHE A 152 7.87 2.13 -29.14
N GLY A 153 8.58 2.06 -30.27
CA GLY A 153 8.02 1.60 -31.54
C GLY A 153 7.54 0.15 -31.55
N GLN A 154 7.12 -0.30 -32.73
CA GLN A 154 6.75 -1.70 -32.94
C GLN A 154 8.00 -2.58 -32.94
N TYR A 155 7.94 -3.73 -32.27
CA TYR A 155 8.97 -4.75 -32.36
C TYR A 155 9.12 -5.22 -33.83
N PRO A 156 10.34 -5.39 -34.37
CA PRO A 156 11.63 -5.34 -33.67
C PRO A 156 12.33 -3.96 -33.67
N ASN A 157 11.69 -2.88 -34.15
CA ASN A 157 12.27 -1.54 -34.17
C ASN A 157 11.96 -0.77 -32.88
N ASN A 158 12.44 -1.31 -31.76
CA ASN A 158 12.15 -0.76 -30.43
C ASN A 158 13.22 -1.16 -29.39
N ALA A 159 13.05 -0.68 -28.16
CA ALA A 159 13.95 -0.94 -27.04
C ALA A 159 13.96 -2.41 -26.59
N GLN A 160 12.85 -3.14 -26.75
CA GLN A 160 12.82 -4.58 -26.44
C GLN A 160 13.82 -5.35 -27.31
N LYS A 161 13.91 -5.01 -28.61
CA LYS A 161 14.92 -5.62 -29.48
C LYS A 161 16.35 -5.20 -29.11
N LEU A 162 16.55 -3.95 -28.67
CA LEU A 162 17.84 -3.51 -28.14
C LEU A 162 18.27 -4.40 -26.96
N VAL A 163 17.38 -4.68 -26.03
CA VAL A 163 17.68 -5.53 -24.87
C VAL A 163 18.00 -6.96 -25.28
N GLU A 164 17.27 -7.54 -26.25
CA GLU A 164 17.62 -8.86 -26.79
C GLU A 164 19.04 -8.90 -27.40
N ASP A 165 19.42 -7.85 -28.15
CA ASP A 165 20.75 -7.75 -28.76
C ASP A 165 21.84 -7.51 -27.69
N ALA A 166 21.53 -6.71 -26.67
CA ALA A 166 22.41 -6.44 -25.53
C ALA A 166 22.72 -7.70 -24.71
N ILE A 167 21.69 -8.46 -24.37
CA ILE A 167 21.83 -9.75 -23.66
C ILE A 167 22.68 -10.72 -24.48
N ALA A 168 22.40 -10.85 -25.78
CA ALA A 168 23.16 -11.75 -26.66
C ALA A 168 24.64 -11.33 -26.81
N ALA A 169 24.94 -10.03 -26.75
CA ALA A 169 26.31 -9.53 -26.79
C ALA A 169 27.05 -9.75 -25.46
N ALA A 170 26.35 -9.67 -24.33
CA ALA A 170 26.92 -9.82 -22.99
C ALA A 170 27.07 -11.28 -22.54
N ASP A 171 26.26 -12.20 -23.07
CA ASP A 171 26.23 -13.63 -22.73
C ASP A 171 27.60 -14.33 -22.65
N PRO A 172 28.57 -14.09 -23.56
CA PRO A 172 29.90 -14.69 -23.43
C PRO A 172 30.69 -14.26 -22.19
N ASP A 173 30.37 -13.10 -21.60
CA ASP A 173 31.10 -12.48 -20.50
C ASP A 173 30.33 -12.52 -19.17
N VAL A 174 29.04 -12.86 -19.21
CA VAL A 174 28.11 -12.75 -18.08
C VAL A 174 27.39 -14.07 -17.87
N ASP A 175 27.41 -14.56 -16.63
CA ASP A 175 26.56 -15.67 -16.19
C ASP A 175 25.29 -15.12 -15.54
N PHE A 176 24.17 -15.21 -16.27
CA PHE A 176 22.89 -14.62 -15.87
C PHE A 176 22.30 -15.26 -14.60
N SER A 177 22.68 -16.50 -14.27
CA SER A 177 22.16 -17.19 -13.08
C SER A 177 22.55 -16.50 -11.76
N GLN A 178 23.56 -15.64 -11.78
CA GLN A 178 24.01 -14.88 -10.62
C GLN A 178 23.04 -13.77 -10.19
N PHE A 179 22.07 -13.42 -11.04
CA PHE A 179 21.14 -12.30 -10.83
C PHE A 179 19.69 -12.78 -10.57
N ASP A 180 19.50 -14.08 -10.34
CA ASP A 180 18.30 -14.66 -9.75
C ASP A 180 18.45 -14.68 -8.21
N ASN A 181 18.05 -13.58 -7.60
CA ASN A 181 18.25 -13.27 -6.17
C ASN A 181 17.25 -14.00 -5.28
N ASN A 182 16.01 -14.18 -5.75
CA ASN A 182 14.95 -14.87 -5.01
C ASN A 182 14.83 -16.38 -5.37
N LYS A 183 15.58 -16.86 -6.36
CA LYS A 183 15.62 -18.26 -6.84
C LYS A 183 14.33 -18.73 -7.49
N ASP A 184 13.63 -17.81 -8.14
CA ASP A 184 12.40 -18.10 -8.88
C ASP A 184 12.64 -18.56 -10.32
N GLY A 185 13.91 -18.56 -10.76
CA GLY A 185 14.34 -18.89 -12.11
C GLY A 185 14.37 -17.71 -13.08
N TYR A 186 14.32 -16.47 -12.61
CA TYR A 186 14.34 -15.24 -13.39
C TYR A 186 15.44 -14.28 -12.92
N VAL A 187 15.97 -13.47 -13.82
CA VAL A 187 16.84 -12.34 -13.46
C VAL A 187 15.99 -11.21 -12.88
N ASP A 188 16.28 -10.78 -11.64
CA ASP A 188 15.46 -9.80 -10.94
C ASP A 188 15.80 -8.34 -11.28
N ALA A 189 17.08 -8.04 -11.49
CA ALA A 189 17.58 -6.67 -11.64
C ALA A 189 18.54 -6.54 -12.82
N LEU A 190 17.99 -6.18 -13.99
CA LEU A 190 18.75 -5.91 -15.21
C LEU A 190 18.58 -4.45 -15.62
N PHE A 191 19.69 -3.76 -15.83
CA PHE A 191 19.76 -2.43 -16.43
C PHE A 191 20.48 -2.52 -17.77
N VAL A 192 20.00 -1.78 -18.76
CA VAL A 192 20.67 -1.58 -20.03
C VAL A 192 20.90 -0.08 -20.22
N ILE A 193 22.16 0.33 -20.22
CA ILE A 193 22.55 1.73 -20.38
C ILE A 193 22.98 1.96 -21.82
N HIS A 194 22.22 2.75 -22.55
CA HIS A 194 22.52 3.06 -23.95
C HIS A 194 23.39 4.32 -24.08
N ALA A 195 24.29 4.34 -25.07
CA ALA A 195 25.09 5.52 -25.38
C ALA A 195 24.18 6.73 -25.69
N GLY A 196 24.63 7.92 -25.29
CA GLY A 196 23.92 9.18 -25.56
C GLY A 196 22.89 9.61 -24.50
N PRO A 197 22.04 10.60 -24.83
CA PRO A 197 21.23 11.33 -23.85
C PRO A 197 19.84 10.73 -23.62
N GLU A 198 19.18 11.20 -22.57
CA GLU A 198 17.76 10.99 -22.28
C GLU A 198 16.88 11.43 -23.46
N GLY A 199 15.93 10.58 -23.85
CA GLY A 199 14.98 10.83 -24.93
C GLY A 199 13.67 11.49 -24.50
N ALA A 200 13.34 11.49 -23.20
CA ALA A 200 12.16 12.14 -22.65
C ALA A 200 11.98 13.56 -23.20
N GLY A 201 10.80 13.88 -23.74
CA GLY A 201 10.50 15.20 -24.29
C GLY A 201 11.24 15.59 -25.58
N GLY A 202 12.15 14.74 -26.07
CA GLY A 202 12.90 14.95 -27.31
C GLY A 202 12.08 14.69 -28.57
N GLY A 203 12.73 14.67 -29.73
CA GLY A 203 12.08 14.43 -31.03
C GLY A 203 11.95 12.95 -31.42
N GLY A 204 11.98 12.02 -30.47
CA GLY A 204 11.93 10.57 -30.72
C GLY A 204 13.23 9.94 -31.21
N TRP A 205 14.31 10.74 -31.34
CA TRP A 205 15.62 10.32 -31.85
C TRP A 205 16.52 9.67 -30.80
N ALA A 206 16.16 9.78 -29.52
CA ALA A 206 16.80 9.10 -28.40
C ALA A 206 15.76 8.27 -27.63
N ILE A 207 16.22 7.20 -26.98
CA ILE A 207 15.39 6.34 -26.14
C ILE A 207 14.98 7.12 -24.90
N TRP A 208 13.69 7.10 -24.59
CA TRP A 208 13.17 7.62 -23.34
C TRP A 208 13.35 6.54 -22.27
N SER A 209 13.95 6.88 -21.13
CA SER A 209 14.10 5.94 -20.01
C SER A 209 12.78 5.28 -19.62
N HIS A 210 12.84 3.98 -19.34
CA HIS A 210 11.67 3.16 -19.04
C HIS A 210 12.12 1.83 -18.42
N ALA A 211 11.20 1.15 -17.75
CA ALA A 211 11.27 -0.28 -17.55
C ALA A 211 10.40 -1.00 -18.58
N TRP A 212 10.66 -2.26 -18.93
CA TRP A 212 9.74 -3.09 -19.73
C TRP A 212 10.14 -4.56 -19.59
N ALA A 213 9.55 -5.41 -20.44
CA ALA A 213 9.92 -6.81 -20.52
C ALA A 213 10.01 -7.25 -21.97
N ILE A 214 10.98 -8.11 -22.24
CA ILE A 214 11.05 -8.89 -23.48
C ILE A 214 10.30 -10.21 -23.33
N ALA A 215 10.06 -10.90 -24.46
CA ALA A 215 9.63 -12.29 -24.38
C ALA A 215 10.73 -13.13 -23.67
N PRO A 216 10.38 -14.04 -22.74
CA PRO A 216 11.38 -14.72 -21.94
C PRO A 216 12.46 -15.42 -22.76
N LYS A 217 13.73 -15.16 -22.41
CA LYS A 217 14.90 -15.80 -23.00
C LYS A 217 15.62 -16.61 -21.95
N TYR A 218 16.06 -17.81 -22.30
CA TYR A 218 16.70 -18.73 -21.37
C TYR A 218 18.22 -18.68 -21.54
N TYR A 219 18.92 -18.25 -20.49
CA TYR A 219 20.36 -18.09 -20.43
C TYR A 219 20.87 -18.63 -19.08
N ASP A 220 21.94 -19.40 -19.09
CA ASP A 220 22.62 -19.93 -17.89
C ASP A 220 21.73 -20.61 -16.85
N GLY A 221 20.59 -21.15 -17.25
CA GLY A 221 19.67 -21.84 -16.33
C GLY A 221 18.50 -21.00 -15.83
N VAL A 222 18.45 -19.70 -16.14
CA VAL A 222 17.42 -18.73 -15.73
C VAL A 222 16.78 -18.03 -16.92
N TYR A 223 15.65 -17.35 -16.69
CA TYR A 223 14.96 -16.54 -17.67
C TYR A 223 15.29 -15.05 -17.52
N VAL A 224 15.65 -14.40 -18.62
CA VAL A 224 15.81 -12.94 -18.69
C VAL A 224 14.55 -12.35 -19.34
N THR A 225 13.90 -11.42 -18.64
CA THR A 225 12.63 -10.80 -19.10
C THR A 225 12.59 -9.30 -18.84
N GLY A 226 12.52 -8.92 -17.56
CA GLY A 226 12.35 -7.55 -17.11
C GLY A 226 13.66 -6.81 -17.23
N TYR A 227 13.58 -5.54 -17.62
CA TYR A 227 14.74 -4.68 -17.71
C TYR A 227 14.36 -3.24 -17.39
N SER A 228 15.38 -2.49 -16.97
CA SER A 228 15.43 -1.04 -16.88
C SER A 228 16.30 -0.52 -18.03
N MET A 229 15.91 0.59 -18.66
CA MET A 229 16.64 1.21 -19.76
C MET A 229 16.89 2.67 -19.46
N GLU A 230 18.17 3.08 -19.51
CA GLU A 230 18.59 4.43 -19.13
C GLU A 230 19.68 4.96 -20.06
N PRO A 231 19.82 6.30 -20.16
CA PRO A 231 20.85 6.93 -20.98
C PRO A 231 22.19 7.01 -20.27
N GLU A 232 23.26 6.97 -21.05
CA GLU A 232 24.64 7.18 -20.62
C GLU A 232 24.79 8.42 -19.72
N THR A 233 24.11 9.52 -20.08
CA THR A 233 24.22 10.82 -19.37
C THR A 233 23.13 11.04 -18.31
N GLY A 234 22.41 10.00 -17.91
CA GLY A 234 21.34 10.06 -16.91
C GLY A 234 21.81 10.55 -15.54
N LYS A 235 20.86 10.95 -14.69
CA LYS A 235 21.09 11.32 -13.29
C LYS A 235 20.42 10.32 -12.37
N ILE A 236 20.92 10.17 -11.14
CA ILE A 236 20.49 9.12 -10.20
C ILE A 236 18.96 9.03 -10.05
N GLY A 237 18.23 10.16 -10.07
CA GLY A 237 16.77 10.16 -10.03
C GLY A 237 16.10 9.34 -11.13
N VAL A 238 16.65 9.33 -12.35
CA VAL A 238 16.15 8.51 -13.47
C VAL A 238 16.34 7.02 -13.14
N TYR A 239 17.58 6.62 -12.84
CA TYR A 239 17.92 5.24 -12.51
C TYR A 239 17.12 4.72 -11.30
N CYS A 240 16.95 5.55 -10.27
CA CYS A 240 16.17 5.16 -9.10
C CYS A 240 14.68 5.01 -9.43
N HIS A 241 14.11 5.91 -10.23
CA HIS A 241 12.71 5.84 -10.65
C HIS A 241 12.44 4.54 -11.43
N GLU A 242 13.24 4.27 -12.46
CA GLU A 242 13.07 3.09 -13.31
C GLU A 242 13.32 1.78 -12.54
N PHE A 243 14.30 1.75 -11.64
CA PHE A 243 14.47 0.61 -10.75
C PHE A 243 13.27 0.42 -9.82
N GLY A 244 12.55 1.49 -9.45
CA GLY A 244 11.28 1.38 -8.73
C GLY A 244 10.24 0.53 -9.47
N HIS A 245 10.18 0.62 -10.80
CA HIS A 245 9.33 -0.24 -11.63
C HIS A 245 9.82 -1.68 -11.69
N VAL A 246 11.13 -1.90 -11.75
CA VAL A 246 11.74 -3.24 -11.65
C VAL A 246 11.35 -3.91 -10.32
N LEU A 247 11.32 -3.15 -9.22
CA LEU A 247 10.83 -3.62 -7.91
C LEU A 247 9.31 -3.75 -7.82
N GLY A 248 8.58 -3.33 -8.85
CA GLY A 248 7.14 -3.49 -8.97
C GLY A 248 6.32 -2.30 -8.46
N LEU A 249 6.85 -1.10 -8.38
CA LEU A 249 6.03 0.08 -8.09
C LEU A 249 5.40 0.68 -9.37
N PRO A 250 4.16 1.18 -9.31
CA PRO A 250 3.59 2.00 -10.37
C PRO A 250 4.12 3.43 -10.30
N ASP A 251 3.95 4.22 -11.37
CA ASP A 251 4.03 5.67 -11.19
C ASP A 251 2.82 6.22 -10.47
N LEU A 252 3.08 7.34 -9.83
CA LEU A 252 2.13 8.11 -9.06
C LEU A 252 1.98 9.54 -9.59
N TYR A 253 2.52 9.85 -10.78
CA TYR A 253 2.13 11.04 -11.55
C TYR A 253 0.98 10.69 -12.51
N ASP A 254 0.25 11.71 -12.96
CA ASP A 254 -0.77 11.53 -13.98
C ASP A 254 -0.19 11.75 -15.38
N TYR A 255 -0.41 10.75 -16.21
CA TYR A 255 0.17 10.64 -17.54
C TYR A 255 -0.55 11.49 -18.56
N GLY A 256 -1.84 11.81 -18.37
CA GLY A 256 -2.50 12.82 -19.20
C GLY A 256 -1.85 14.20 -19.01
N TYR A 257 -1.13 14.39 -17.90
CA TYR A 257 -0.76 15.70 -17.37
C TYR A 257 -2.00 16.60 -17.22
N ASP A 258 -3.13 15.97 -16.88
CA ASP A 258 -4.37 16.62 -16.45
C ASP A 258 -4.29 16.95 -14.95
N SER A 259 -3.45 16.20 -14.22
CA SER A 259 -2.98 16.47 -12.86
C SER A 259 -1.49 16.15 -12.68
N ALA A 260 -0.93 16.49 -11.52
CA ALA A 260 0.46 16.19 -11.17
C ALA A 260 0.60 14.87 -10.39
N GLY A 261 -0.51 14.16 -10.15
CA GLY A 261 -0.59 13.04 -9.22
C GLY A 261 -0.07 13.44 -7.83
N VAL A 262 0.83 12.65 -7.23
CA VAL A 262 1.47 13.00 -5.94
C VAL A 262 2.54 14.09 -6.04
N GLY A 263 2.78 14.63 -7.24
CA GLY A 263 3.74 15.71 -7.48
C GLY A 263 5.14 15.37 -7.01
N LYS A 264 5.84 16.37 -6.46
CA LYS A 264 7.22 16.27 -5.99
C LYS A 264 7.39 15.43 -4.71
N PHE A 265 6.31 14.87 -4.17
CA PHE A 265 6.33 14.14 -2.91
C PHE A 265 6.58 12.63 -3.09
N CYS A 266 6.97 12.16 -4.27
CA CYS A 266 7.41 10.77 -4.45
C CYS A 266 8.42 10.63 -5.59
N LEU A 267 9.38 9.72 -5.42
CA LEU A 267 10.30 9.29 -6.48
C LEU A 267 9.54 8.77 -7.71
N MET A 268 8.46 8.00 -7.48
CA MET A 268 7.60 7.44 -8.54
C MET A 268 6.72 8.50 -9.24
N ALA A 269 7.06 9.78 -9.09
CA ALA A 269 6.41 10.92 -9.74
C ALA A 269 7.50 11.94 -10.11
N ILE A 270 7.16 13.23 -10.23
CA ILE A 270 8.13 14.27 -10.64
C ILE A 270 9.24 14.49 -9.59
N GLY A 271 9.13 13.91 -8.40
CA GLY A 271 10.16 13.93 -7.38
C GLY A 271 11.46 13.20 -7.77
N SER A 272 11.48 12.46 -8.88
CA SER A 272 12.71 11.97 -9.53
C SER A 272 13.65 13.12 -9.95
N TYR A 273 13.12 14.33 -10.18
CA TYR A 273 13.90 15.55 -10.43
C TYR A 273 14.23 16.34 -9.15
N GLY A 274 13.99 15.77 -7.96
CA GLY A 274 14.17 16.42 -6.67
C GLY A 274 12.96 17.26 -6.23
N GLY A 275 12.96 17.71 -4.97
CA GLY A 275 11.83 18.44 -4.36
C GLY A 275 11.56 19.82 -4.98
N ASP A 276 12.52 20.37 -5.72
CA ASP A 276 12.36 21.60 -6.50
C ASP A 276 12.29 21.36 -8.01
N VAL A 277 12.24 20.09 -8.43
CA VAL A 277 12.12 19.66 -9.82
C VAL A 277 13.31 20.13 -10.69
N ASN A 278 14.48 20.41 -10.09
CA ASN A 278 15.66 20.84 -10.83
C ASN A 278 16.97 20.16 -10.39
N HIS A 279 16.94 19.31 -9.36
CA HIS A 279 18.10 18.60 -8.82
C HIS A 279 17.88 17.08 -8.84
N PRO A 280 17.85 16.45 -10.03
CA PRO A 280 17.70 14.99 -10.19
C PRO A 280 18.87 14.19 -9.60
N GLU A 281 19.98 14.83 -9.22
CA GLU A 281 21.06 14.24 -8.43
C GLU A 281 20.68 13.99 -6.95
N THR A 282 19.62 14.63 -6.47
CA THR A 282 19.06 14.41 -5.12
C THR A 282 17.54 14.22 -5.23
N PRO A 283 17.08 13.08 -5.78
CA PRO A 283 15.65 12.79 -5.87
C PRO A 283 15.02 12.73 -4.47
N VAL A 284 13.69 12.82 -4.42
CA VAL A 284 12.95 12.64 -3.16
C VAL A 284 12.86 11.16 -2.79
N PHE A 285 12.57 10.88 -1.52
CA PHE A 285 12.24 9.53 -1.09
C PHE A 285 10.91 9.05 -1.68
N MET A 286 10.79 7.74 -1.85
CA MET A 286 9.51 7.08 -2.06
C MET A 286 8.54 7.39 -0.90
N ASN A 287 7.27 7.63 -1.24
CA ASN A 287 6.25 7.90 -0.22
C ASN A 287 5.96 6.66 0.65
N PRO A 288 5.23 6.81 1.77
CA PRO A 288 4.94 5.69 2.66
C PRO A 288 4.22 4.51 2.01
N TRP A 289 3.32 4.76 1.05
CA TRP A 289 2.63 3.67 0.36
C TRP A 289 3.60 2.80 -0.47
N CYS A 290 4.51 3.43 -1.21
CA CYS A 290 5.56 2.71 -1.95
C CYS A 290 6.46 1.90 -1.00
N ARG A 291 6.89 2.50 0.11
CA ARG A 291 7.77 1.82 1.08
C ARG A 291 7.05 0.69 1.80
N TYR A 292 5.76 0.85 2.13
CA TYR A 292 4.92 -0.22 2.66
C TYR A 292 4.82 -1.36 1.66
N THR A 293 4.45 -1.04 0.41
CA THR A 293 4.34 -1.99 -0.72
C THR A 293 5.62 -2.83 -0.84
N LEU A 294 6.81 -2.23 -0.84
CA LEU A 294 8.06 -2.97 -0.94
C LEU A 294 8.49 -3.72 0.33
N GLY A 295 7.77 -3.54 1.45
CA GLY A 295 8.09 -4.16 2.74
C GLY A 295 9.18 -3.43 3.53
N TRP A 296 9.42 -2.16 3.23
CA TRP A 296 10.41 -1.28 3.87
C TRP A 296 9.85 -0.40 5.00
N LEU A 297 8.52 -0.41 5.15
CA LEU A 297 7.79 0.32 6.17
C LEU A 297 6.61 -0.55 6.60
N GLU A 298 6.30 -0.56 7.90
CA GLU A 298 5.05 -1.12 8.41
C GLU A 298 4.31 0.01 9.15
N PRO A 299 3.26 0.61 8.55
CA PRO A 299 2.52 1.68 9.21
C PRO A 299 1.83 1.20 10.49
N THR A 300 1.82 2.04 11.51
CA THR A 300 1.05 1.80 12.74
C THR A 300 -0.44 1.90 12.43
N ASN A 301 -1.17 0.79 12.57
CA ASN A 301 -2.62 0.78 12.42
C ASN A 301 -3.28 1.54 13.55
N VAL A 302 -3.95 2.63 13.23
CA VAL A 302 -4.78 3.36 14.19
C VAL A 302 -6.10 2.62 14.28
N THR A 303 -6.35 1.99 15.43
CA THR A 303 -7.60 1.26 15.75
C THR A 303 -8.39 1.89 16.89
N GLU A 304 -7.79 2.88 17.57
CA GLU A 304 -8.40 3.71 18.60
C GLU A 304 -7.87 5.13 18.50
N ASN A 305 -8.53 6.09 19.16
CA ASN A 305 -8.11 7.49 19.09
C ASN A 305 -6.78 7.70 19.82
N LEU A 306 -5.86 8.37 19.16
CA LEU A 306 -4.58 8.79 19.70
C LEU A 306 -4.65 10.30 20.01
N ILE A 307 -4.23 10.69 21.20
CA ILE A 307 -4.29 12.09 21.68
C ILE A 307 -2.87 12.59 21.89
N ALA A 308 -2.54 13.72 21.27
CA ALA A 308 -1.21 14.32 21.24
C ALA A 308 -0.12 13.31 20.86
N GLU A 309 -0.42 12.45 19.89
CA GLU A 309 0.50 11.41 19.40
C GLU A 309 1.76 12.05 18.84
N GLU A 310 2.92 11.53 19.24
CA GLU A 310 4.19 11.99 18.69
C GLU A 310 4.41 11.35 17.31
N ILE A 311 4.64 12.20 16.30
CA ILE A 311 4.93 11.78 14.92
C ILE A 311 6.35 12.20 14.60
N ILE A 312 7.26 11.23 14.66
CA ILE A 312 8.70 11.43 14.66
C ILE A 312 9.25 11.38 13.24
N TRP A 313 9.97 12.42 12.84
CA TRP A 313 10.73 12.39 11.59
C TRP A 313 12.00 11.56 11.72
N GLY A 314 12.16 10.60 10.80
CA GLY A 314 13.43 10.03 10.36
C GLY A 314 13.63 10.29 8.87
N ALA A 315 14.84 10.17 8.32
CA ALA A 315 15.06 10.35 6.88
C ALA A 315 15.32 8.98 6.20
N PRO A 316 14.31 8.35 5.55
CA PRO A 316 12.89 8.71 5.48
C PRO A 316 12.12 8.31 6.76
N SER A 317 10.88 8.81 6.93
CA SER A 317 10.14 8.59 8.18
C SER A 317 9.81 7.11 8.36
N GLN A 318 10.11 6.55 9.52
CA GLN A 318 9.67 5.21 9.89
C GLN A 318 8.39 5.25 10.74
N ASP A 319 8.03 6.44 11.23
CA ASP A 319 6.85 6.66 12.06
C ASP A 319 5.72 7.19 11.17
N VAL A 320 4.89 6.26 10.72
CA VAL A 320 3.76 6.51 9.81
C VAL A 320 2.52 5.83 10.36
N TYR A 321 1.42 6.55 10.40
CA TYR A 321 0.15 6.06 10.92
C TYR A 321 -0.83 5.77 9.79
N ARG A 322 -1.43 4.58 9.78
CA ARG A 322 -2.52 4.21 8.88
C ARG A 322 -3.86 4.41 9.57
N VAL A 323 -4.65 5.34 9.05
CA VAL A 323 -5.98 5.69 9.56
C VAL A 323 -7.04 5.13 8.63
N TRP A 324 -7.71 4.07 9.09
CA TRP A 324 -8.71 3.36 8.29
C TRP A 324 -9.98 4.17 8.09
N THR A 325 -10.50 4.19 6.86
CA THR A 325 -11.87 4.67 6.65
C THR A 325 -12.84 3.78 7.43
N LYS A 326 -13.72 4.40 8.21
CA LYS A 326 -14.71 3.79 9.10
C LYS A 326 -14.09 2.89 10.17
N GLY A 327 -12.81 3.06 10.51
CA GLY A 327 -12.13 2.25 11.54
C GLY A 327 -12.09 0.75 11.27
N THR A 328 -12.27 0.34 10.01
CA THR A 328 -12.22 -1.06 9.60
C THR A 328 -11.22 -1.25 8.49
N VAL A 329 -10.47 -2.35 8.53
CA VAL A 329 -9.55 -2.72 7.45
C VAL A 329 -10.28 -2.73 6.11
N GLY A 330 -9.68 -2.07 5.13
CA GLY A 330 -10.22 -1.95 3.78
C GLY A 330 -9.17 -1.39 2.83
N PRO A 331 -9.45 -1.35 1.52
CA PRO A 331 -8.48 -0.85 0.54
C PRO A 331 -8.37 0.68 0.52
N GLU A 332 -9.23 1.40 1.23
CA GLU A 332 -9.28 2.86 1.26
C GLU A 332 -8.96 3.38 2.67
N TYR A 333 -7.92 4.21 2.79
CA TYR A 333 -7.39 4.69 4.07
C TYR A 333 -6.49 5.91 3.89
N PHE A 334 -6.08 6.53 5.01
CA PHE A 334 -5.12 7.61 5.02
C PHE A 334 -3.78 7.16 5.63
N LEU A 335 -2.66 7.65 5.10
CA LEU A 335 -1.35 7.55 5.73
C LEU A 335 -0.91 8.93 6.22
N VAL A 336 -0.42 9.01 7.46
CA VAL A 336 0.03 10.26 8.09
C VAL A 336 1.52 10.15 8.37
N GLU A 337 2.30 11.06 7.81
CA GLU A 337 3.76 11.11 7.95
C GLU A 337 4.20 12.54 8.29
N ASN A 338 5.04 12.71 9.32
CA ASN A 338 5.84 13.93 9.45
C ASN A 338 6.97 13.84 8.42
N ARG A 339 6.99 14.69 7.39
CA ARG A 339 8.00 14.70 6.33
C ARG A 339 8.76 16.02 6.32
N ARG A 340 10.10 15.93 6.25
CA ARG A 340 10.97 17.11 6.38
C ARG A 340 12.09 17.11 5.35
N ARG A 341 12.68 18.28 5.12
CA ARG A 341 13.95 18.37 4.42
C ARG A 341 15.05 17.64 5.18
N SER A 342 15.88 16.90 4.45
CA SER A 342 17.03 16.20 4.99
C SER A 342 18.35 16.72 4.38
N THR A 343 19.48 16.22 4.86
CA THR A 343 20.81 16.55 4.31
C THR A 343 21.20 15.68 3.11
N SER A 344 20.50 14.58 2.85
CA SER A 344 20.70 13.67 1.72
C SER A 344 19.60 13.85 0.66
N PHE A 345 18.65 12.90 0.57
CA PHE A 345 17.45 12.97 -0.27
C PHE A 345 16.37 13.82 0.43
N ASP A 346 15.29 14.19 -0.25
CA ASP A 346 14.31 15.17 0.26
C ASP A 346 14.88 16.58 0.57
N LYS A 347 16.14 16.85 0.20
CA LYS A 347 16.85 18.10 0.54
C LYS A 347 16.16 19.37 0.07
N TYR A 348 15.52 19.31 -1.10
CA TYR A 348 14.89 20.45 -1.76
C TYR A 348 13.36 20.46 -1.64
N LEU A 349 12.79 19.70 -0.69
CA LEU A 349 11.35 19.81 -0.40
C LEU A 349 10.97 21.25 -0.01
N PRO A 350 9.73 21.70 -0.29
CA PRO A 350 9.35 23.09 -0.15
C PRO A 350 9.26 23.54 1.31
N THR A 351 8.91 22.64 2.23
CA THR A 351 8.83 22.91 3.67
C THR A 351 8.89 21.60 4.48
N ASP A 352 8.79 21.73 5.80
CA ASP A 352 8.67 20.63 6.76
C ASP A 352 7.24 20.62 7.32
N GLY A 353 6.68 19.43 7.59
CA GLY A 353 5.36 19.29 8.22
C GLY A 353 4.76 17.90 8.03
N ILE A 354 3.49 17.72 8.39
CA ILE A 354 2.74 16.49 8.11
C ILE A 354 2.26 16.50 6.66
N LEU A 355 2.48 15.40 5.96
CA LEU A 355 1.74 15.03 4.74
C LEU A 355 0.72 13.96 5.09
N ILE A 356 -0.47 14.08 4.51
CA ILE A 356 -1.53 13.09 4.59
C ILE A 356 -1.76 12.56 3.18
N TYR A 357 -1.67 11.24 3.03
CA TYR A 357 -1.89 10.56 1.75
C TYR A 357 -3.22 9.82 1.80
N HIS A 358 -4.10 10.01 0.82
CA HIS A 358 -5.34 9.22 0.66
C HIS A 358 -5.07 8.07 -0.30
N ILE A 359 -5.24 6.84 0.18
CA ILE A 359 -4.96 5.62 -0.57
C ILE A 359 -6.28 4.97 -0.97
N ASP A 360 -6.41 4.50 -2.20
CA ASP A 360 -7.42 3.51 -2.61
C ASP A 360 -6.82 2.40 -3.50
N GLU A 361 -6.51 1.27 -2.88
CA GLU A 361 -5.89 0.11 -3.54
C GLU A 361 -6.84 -0.65 -4.49
N LYS A 362 -8.11 -0.21 -4.64
CA LYS A 362 -8.97 -0.69 -5.74
C LYS A 362 -8.59 -0.09 -7.09
N ILE A 363 -7.98 1.09 -7.08
CA ILE A 363 -7.49 1.76 -8.28
C ILE A 363 -6.03 1.35 -8.48
N LYS A 364 -5.56 1.40 -9.73
CA LYS A 364 -4.25 0.84 -10.11
C LYS A 364 -3.15 1.89 -10.25
N ASN A 365 -3.51 3.15 -10.37
CA ASN A 365 -2.61 4.26 -10.70
C ASN A 365 -3.27 5.62 -10.41
N ASN A 366 -2.60 6.70 -10.80
CA ASN A 366 -3.07 8.08 -10.62
C ASN A 366 -3.57 8.75 -11.92
N ASP A 367 -3.90 7.98 -12.97
CA ASP A 367 -4.40 8.50 -14.26
C ASP A 367 -5.71 9.30 -14.16
N ASN A 368 -6.50 9.06 -13.12
CA ASN A 368 -7.75 9.75 -12.90
C ASN A 368 -7.55 10.75 -11.78
N GLN A 369 -7.44 12.03 -12.13
CA GLN A 369 -7.24 13.11 -11.16
C GLN A 369 -8.29 13.13 -10.04
N TRP A 370 -9.49 12.56 -10.28
CA TRP A 370 -10.60 12.53 -9.32
C TRP A 370 -10.67 11.24 -8.49
N HIS A 371 -9.85 10.23 -8.78
CA HIS A 371 -9.78 8.98 -8.02
C HIS A 371 -8.43 8.30 -8.25
N LYS A 372 -7.49 8.55 -7.33
CA LYS A 372 -6.09 8.14 -7.42
C LYS A 372 -5.83 6.90 -6.58
N LEU A 373 -4.79 6.13 -6.93
CA LEU A 373 -4.26 5.08 -6.07
C LEU A 373 -3.60 5.67 -4.82
N VAL A 374 -2.77 6.70 -5.01
CA VAL A 374 -2.17 7.49 -3.94
C VAL A 374 -2.41 8.96 -4.23
N ASP A 375 -3.07 9.65 -3.31
CA ASP A 375 -3.33 11.08 -3.37
C ASP A 375 -2.59 11.85 -2.28
N ILE A 376 -2.45 13.16 -2.45
CA ILE A 376 -1.99 14.08 -1.41
C ILE A 376 -3.18 14.93 -0.99
N GLU A 377 -3.51 14.88 0.30
CA GLU A 377 -4.52 15.77 0.88
C GLU A 377 -3.90 17.15 1.09
N GLU A 378 -3.98 18.00 0.06
CA GLU A 378 -3.32 19.30 0.04
C GLU A 378 -3.88 20.25 1.11
N ALA A 379 -3.17 20.47 2.21
CA ALA A 379 -3.68 21.22 3.37
C ALA A 379 -4.29 22.59 3.04
N SER A 380 -3.79 23.26 2.01
CA SER A 380 -4.30 24.56 1.53
C SER A 380 -5.73 24.52 0.98
N GLY A 381 -6.22 23.35 0.57
CA GLY A 381 -7.50 23.15 -0.09
C GLY A 381 -7.53 23.63 -1.55
N ARG A 382 -6.39 24.00 -2.13
CA ARG A 382 -6.32 24.55 -3.50
C ARG A 382 -6.49 23.50 -4.59
N GLN A 383 -6.10 22.24 -4.32
CA GLN A 383 -6.17 21.14 -5.27
C GLN A 383 -5.33 21.42 -6.53
N HIS A 384 -4.19 22.09 -6.36
CA HIS A 384 -3.35 22.56 -7.48
C HIS A 384 -2.53 21.43 -8.11
N LEU A 385 -2.37 20.29 -7.42
CA LEU A 385 -1.91 19.05 -8.06
C LEU A 385 -2.98 18.52 -9.01
N ASP A 386 -4.26 18.56 -8.61
CA ASP A 386 -5.38 18.00 -9.38
C ASP A 386 -5.73 18.81 -10.63
N TYR A 387 -5.53 20.12 -10.58
CA TYR A 387 -5.72 21.02 -11.72
C TYR A 387 -4.44 21.22 -12.56
N PHE A 388 -3.36 20.50 -12.24
CA PHE A 388 -2.05 20.64 -12.89
C PHE A 388 -1.51 22.07 -12.90
N GLU A 389 -1.79 22.83 -11.85
CA GLU A 389 -1.33 24.22 -11.69
C GLU A 389 0.07 24.27 -11.06
N SER A 390 0.45 23.24 -10.32
CA SER A 390 1.81 23.08 -9.80
C SER A 390 2.16 21.60 -9.55
N TYR A 391 3.40 21.35 -9.11
CA TYR A 391 3.90 20.03 -8.73
C TYR A 391 3.98 19.84 -7.21
N GLY A 392 3.27 20.68 -6.45
CA GLY A 392 3.24 20.70 -5.00
C GLY A 392 4.03 21.88 -4.41
N ASP A 393 3.57 22.40 -3.28
CA ASP A 393 4.14 23.55 -2.59
C ASP A 393 4.10 23.43 -1.07
N ALA A 394 4.56 24.48 -0.37
CA ALA A 394 4.64 24.46 1.10
C ALA A 394 3.26 24.49 1.78
N GLY A 395 2.20 24.89 1.07
CA GLY A 395 0.82 24.90 1.51
C GLY A 395 0.16 23.53 1.55
N ASP A 396 0.77 22.50 0.96
CA ASP A 396 0.25 21.12 0.96
C ASP A 396 0.51 20.39 2.29
N TYR A 397 1.44 20.90 3.10
CA TYR A 397 1.78 20.34 4.40
C TYR A 397 0.88 20.89 5.50
N PHE A 398 0.64 20.08 6.53
CA PHE A 398 0.00 20.51 7.78
C PHE A 398 1.08 20.73 8.87
N PRO A 399 1.18 21.91 9.52
CA PRO A 399 0.51 23.16 9.16
C PRO A 399 1.11 23.85 7.92
N GLY A 400 2.33 23.51 7.53
CA GLY A 400 2.98 24.04 6.32
C GLY A 400 2.95 25.57 6.25
N ALA A 401 2.83 26.11 5.03
CA ALA A 401 2.67 27.53 4.80
C ALA A 401 1.21 28.01 4.93
N SER A 402 0.22 27.10 4.97
CA SER A 402 -1.20 27.41 5.06
C SER A 402 -1.72 27.54 6.50
N ASP A 403 -0.90 27.16 7.49
CA ASP A 403 -1.20 27.08 8.92
C ASP A 403 -2.45 26.23 9.27
N LYS A 404 -2.75 25.23 8.42
CA LYS A 404 -3.92 24.37 8.56
C LYS A 404 -3.62 23.22 9.52
N ARG A 405 -4.46 23.06 10.55
CA ARG A 405 -4.20 22.14 11.68
C ARG A 405 -5.30 21.11 11.91
N VAL A 406 -6.23 21.00 10.96
CA VAL A 406 -7.39 20.13 11.03
C VAL A 406 -7.64 19.52 9.65
N PHE A 407 -7.72 18.20 9.62
CA PHE A 407 -8.15 17.37 8.51
C PHE A 407 -9.23 16.41 9.03
N ASN A 408 -10.48 16.57 8.59
CA ASN A 408 -11.63 15.75 8.96
C ASN A 408 -12.72 15.83 7.87
N ASP A 409 -13.88 15.20 8.09
CA ASP A 409 -14.97 15.18 7.09
C ASP A 409 -15.59 16.56 6.80
N GLU A 410 -15.28 17.59 7.60
CA GLU A 410 -15.81 18.96 7.49
C GLU A 410 -14.77 19.99 7.03
N SER A 411 -13.49 19.63 6.97
CA SER A 411 -12.40 20.55 6.61
C SER A 411 -12.27 20.73 5.10
N GLU A 412 -11.35 21.59 4.67
CA GLU A 412 -10.95 21.70 3.27
C GLU A 412 -9.41 21.70 3.23
N PRO A 413 -8.78 20.64 2.70
CA PRO A 413 -9.39 19.43 2.14
C PRO A 413 -10.11 18.59 3.21
N ASN A 414 -11.07 17.75 2.81
CA ASN A 414 -11.87 16.94 3.73
C ASN A 414 -11.45 15.47 3.67
N SER A 415 -11.66 14.73 4.76
CA SER A 415 -11.34 13.31 4.82
C SER A 415 -12.43 12.39 4.28
N LYS A 416 -13.42 12.86 3.51
CA LYS A 416 -14.46 11.95 2.99
C LYS A 416 -13.84 10.96 2.00
N ASN A 417 -14.46 9.81 1.93
CA ASN A 417 -14.07 8.77 0.99
C ASN A 417 -14.40 9.18 -0.47
N TYR A 418 -13.89 8.45 -1.46
CA TYR A 418 -14.15 8.74 -2.88
C TYR A 418 -15.62 8.64 -3.33
N LEU A 419 -16.52 8.13 -2.47
CA LEU A 419 -17.98 8.17 -2.68
C LEU A 419 -18.64 9.40 -2.03
N ASN A 420 -17.83 10.36 -1.58
CA ASN A 420 -18.23 11.57 -0.85
C ASN A 420 -19.05 11.25 0.42
N LYS A 421 -18.66 10.18 1.13
CA LYS A 421 -19.23 9.77 2.43
C LYS A 421 -18.20 9.98 3.52
N GLU A 422 -18.69 10.26 4.73
CA GLU A 422 -17.86 10.38 5.92
C GLU A 422 -16.94 9.15 6.06
N SER A 423 -15.65 9.43 6.20
CA SER A 423 -14.65 8.40 6.48
C SER A 423 -14.50 8.15 7.96
N PHE A 424 -14.89 9.10 8.83
CA PHE A 424 -14.65 9.04 10.27
C PHE A 424 -13.15 8.95 10.65
N ALA A 425 -12.27 9.33 9.73
CA ALA A 425 -10.85 9.54 9.96
C ALA A 425 -10.58 11.05 10.15
N ALA A 426 -9.76 11.41 11.12
CA ALA A 426 -9.34 12.79 11.29
C ALA A 426 -7.93 12.92 11.87
N VAL A 427 -7.25 14.01 11.52
CA VAL A 427 -5.97 14.45 12.09
C VAL A 427 -6.11 15.92 12.47
N PHE A 428 -5.97 16.25 13.75
CA PHE A 428 -6.19 17.63 14.21
C PHE A 428 -5.30 17.98 15.40
N ASN A 429 -5.38 19.22 15.89
CA ASN A 429 -4.48 19.76 16.91
C ASN A 429 -3.00 19.60 16.52
N ILE A 430 -2.72 19.67 15.22
CA ILE A 430 -1.38 19.48 14.66
C ILE A 430 -0.45 20.57 15.18
N SER A 431 0.71 20.19 15.72
CA SER A 431 1.71 21.11 16.29
C SER A 431 2.45 21.91 15.22
N ASN A 432 3.35 22.81 15.65
CA ASN A 432 4.30 23.43 14.72
C ASN A 432 5.26 22.38 14.15
N ALA A 433 5.78 22.65 12.94
CA ALA A 433 6.72 21.78 12.26
C ALA A 433 8.03 21.64 13.05
N LEU A 434 8.22 20.47 13.69
CA LEU A 434 9.38 20.12 14.52
C LEU A 434 9.81 18.67 14.20
N PRO A 435 11.06 18.27 14.51
CA PRO A 435 11.50 16.90 14.24
C PRO A 435 10.58 15.85 14.88
N THR A 436 10.00 16.19 16.04
CA THR A 436 8.84 15.51 16.60
C THR A 436 7.66 16.46 16.54
N MET A 437 6.65 16.13 15.76
CA MET A 437 5.36 16.83 15.77
C MET A 437 4.38 16.09 16.68
N THR A 438 3.34 16.77 17.13
CA THR A 438 2.19 16.13 17.79
C THR A 438 0.90 16.37 17.04
N ALA A 439 0.01 15.39 17.05
CA ALA A 439 -1.35 15.51 16.52
C ALA A 439 -2.31 14.57 17.25
N ASP A 440 -3.59 14.94 17.31
CA ASP A 440 -4.66 14.00 17.64
C ASP A 440 -5.03 13.24 16.36
N ILE A 441 -4.96 11.91 16.40
CA ILE A 441 -5.35 11.04 15.29
C ILE A 441 -6.60 10.27 15.70
N ARG A 442 -7.69 10.49 14.99
CA ARG A 442 -8.99 9.91 15.30
C ARG A 442 -9.38 8.91 14.23
N VAL A 443 -9.87 7.76 14.70
CA VAL A 443 -10.52 6.76 13.88
C VAL A 443 -11.73 6.25 14.65
N TYR A 444 -12.91 6.18 14.03
CA TYR A 444 -14.01 5.44 14.63
C TYR A 444 -14.88 4.77 13.57
N SER A 445 -15.33 3.55 13.86
CA SER A 445 -16.42 2.96 13.08
C SER A 445 -17.75 3.50 13.58
N PRO A 446 -18.67 3.86 12.68
CA PRO A 446 -20.02 4.16 13.10
C PRO A 446 -20.65 2.94 13.77
N ALA A 447 -21.43 3.18 14.82
CA ALA A 447 -22.08 2.13 15.59
C ALA A 447 -23.20 1.51 14.75
N ARG A 448 -23.12 0.20 14.49
CA ARG A 448 -24.16 -0.56 13.77
C ARG A 448 -25.15 -1.19 14.74
N ALA A 449 -26.39 -1.40 14.30
CA ALA A 449 -27.41 -2.08 15.12
C ALA A 449 -26.99 -3.53 15.38
N PRO A 450 -27.07 -4.04 16.62
CA PRO A 450 -26.86 -5.45 16.93
C PRO A 450 -27.72 -6.37 16.07
N THR A 451 -27.12 -7.44 15.55
CA THR A 451 -27.78 -8.43 14.69
C THR A 451 -27.92 -9.76 15.42
N ASN A 452 -28.79 -10.63 14.90
CA ASN A 452 -29.10 -11.94 15.49
C ASN A 452 -29.42 -11.86 16.99
N VAL A 453 -30.14 -10.80 17.37
CA VAL A 453 -30.63 -10.64 18.73
C VAL A 453 -31.59 -11.77 19.02
N ASN A 454 -31.40 -12.42 20.16
CA ASN A 454 -32.25 -13.49 20.67
C ASN A 454 -32.60 -13.22 22.13
N LEU A 455 -33.79 -13.61 22.53
CA LEU A 455 -34.24 -13.63 23.91
C LEU A 455 -34.92 -14.96 24.17
N GLU A 456 -34.47 -15.69 25.17
CA GLU A 456 -35.02 -16.99 25.52
C GLU A 456 -35.26 -17.13 27.03
N ASN A 457 -36.29 -17.89 27.39
CA ASN A 457 -36.56 -18.23 28.79
C ASN A 457 -35.36 -18.98 29.38
N TYR A 458 -34.92 -18.57 30.56
CA TYR A 458 -33.72 -19.12 31.20
C TYR A 458 -33.99 -19.41 32.67
N GLY A 459 -33.69 -20.63 33.11
CA GLY A 459 -33.73 -20.95 34.54
C GLY A 459 -35.14 -21.04 35.16
N SER A 460 -35.26 -20.61 36.41
CA SER A 460 -36.42 -20.88 37.30
C SER A 460 -37.59 -19.90 37.15
N GLY A 461 -37.99 -19.57 35.92
CA GLY A 461 -39.21 -18.78 35.66
C GLY A 461 -39.18 -17.31 36.07
N THR A 462 -37.99 -16.76 36.33
CA THR A 462 -37.78 -15.33 36.66
C THR A 462 -36.59 -14.73 35.94
N GLN A 463 -36.04 -15.42 34.94
CA GLN A 463 -34.87 -14.99 34.19
C GLN A 463 -35.03 -15.26 32.69
N ALA A 464 -34.31 -14.48 31.89
CA ALA A 464 -34.19 -14.68 30.45
C ALA A 464 -32.74 -14.48 30.03
N LEU A 465 -32.27 -15.29 29.07
CA LEU A 465 -30.97 -15.10 28.45
C LEU A 465 -31.17 -14.30 27.16
N MET A 466 -30.50 -13.15 27.08
CA MET A 466 -30.44 -12.35 25.88
C MET A 466 -29.05 -12.45 25.27
N SER A 467 -28.95 -12.56 23.94
CA SER A 467 -27.68 -12.62 23.22
C SER A 467 -27.75 -11.94 21.85
N TRP A 468 -26.62 -11.53 21.31
CA TRP A 468 -26.51 -10.93 19.96
C TRP A 468 -25.10 -11.11 19.38
N ASP A 469 -24.98 -10.91 18.06
CA ASP A 469 -23.69 -11.00 17.36
C ASP A 469 -22.84 -9.73 17.52
N LEU A 470 -21.52 -9.90 17.47
CA LEU A 470 -20.57 -8.78 17.55
C LEU A 470 -20.64 -7.93 16.29
N ASN A 471 -20.81 -6.62 16.47
CA ASN A 471 -20.82 -5.68 15.35
C ASN A 471 -19.42 -5.22 14.95
N ASN A 472 -18.57 -4.82 15.91
CA ASN A 472 -17.18 -4.39 15.74
C ASN A 472 -16.39 -4.60 17.06
N GLU A 473 -15.06 -4.55 17.01
CA GLU A 473 -14.21 -4.47 18.20
C GLU A 473 -14.41 -3.12 18.93
N ASN A 474 -14.22 -3.10 20.26
CA ASN A 474 -14.34 -1.90 21.12
C ASN A 474 -15.71 -1.19 21.18
N ILE A 475 -16.81 -1.95 21.15
CA ILE A 475 -18.19 -1.44 21.30
C ILE A 475 -18.78 -1.80 22.68
N ASN A 476 -19.56 -0.89 23.26
CA ASN A 476 -20.43 -1.12 24.42
C ASN A 476 -21.89 -1.32 23.98
N TYR A 477 -22.70 -1.97 24.81
CA TYR A 477 -24.11 -2.22 24.53
C TYR A 477 -25.01 -1.63 25.62
N HIS A 478 -26.20 -1.19 25.22
CA HIS A 478 -27.27 -0.77 26.11
C HIS A 478 -28.51 -1.61 25.81
N VAL A 479 -28.91 -2.41 26.78
CA VAL A 479 -30.05 -3.33 26.68
C VAL A 479 -31.27 -2.63 27.25
N PHE A 480 -32.41 -2.74 26.55
CA PHE A 480 -33.72 -2.26 26.97
C PHE A 480 -34.69 -3.44 27.01
N TYR A 481 -35.52 -3.55 28.04
CA TYR A 481 -36.53 -4.60 28.15
C TYR A 481 -37.77 -4.17 28.96
N GLY A 482 -38.90 -4.81 28.68
CA GLY A 482 -40.19 -4.52 29.33
C GLY A 482 -41.28 -5.48 28.91
N THR A 483 -42.51 -5.26 29.37
CA THR A 483 -43.69 -6.09 29.04
C THR A 483 -44.49 -5.55 27.85
N SER A 484 -43.96 -4.54 27.16
CA SER A 484 -44.54 -3.92 25.97
C SER A 484 -43.46 -3.77 24.88
N PRO A 485 -43.77 -4.07 23.61
CA PRO A 485 -42.82 -3.94 22.50
C PRO A 485 -42.47 -2.49 22.16
N VAL A 486 -43.23 -1.53 22.67
CA VAL A 486 -43.07 -0.09 22.40
C VAL A 486 -42.69 0.72 23.65
N ASP A 487 -42.68 0.09 24.83
CA ASP A 487 -42.41 0.73 26.11
C ASP A 487 -41.56 -0.18 27.00
N MET A 488 -40.25 -0.16 26.73
CA MET A 488 -39.22 -0.95 27.43
C MET A 488 -38.47 -0.02 28.40
N THR A 489 -38.96 0.05 29.64
CA THR A 489 -38.50 1.02 30.65
C THR A 489 -37.35 0.52 31.52
N ASN A 490 -37.02 -0.78 31.48
CA ASN A 490 -35.86 -1.30 32.20
C ASN A 490 -34.66 -1.33 31.26
N ASP A 491 -33.51 -0.84 31.71
CA ASP A 491 -32.31 -0.73 30.89
C ASP A 491 -31.02 -0.85 31.70
N PHE A 492 -29.94 -1.26 31.03
CA PHE A 492 -28.59 -1.27 31.60
C PHE A 492 -27.48 -1.40 30.54
N PHE A 493 -26.29 -0.94 30.89
CA PHE A 493 -25.09 -1.04 30.07
C PHE A 493 -24.32 -2.34 30.29
N THR A 494 -23.72 -2.87 29.23
CA THR A 494 -22.86 -4.05 29.27
C THR A 494 -21.77 -4.00 28.19
N LYS A 495 -20.65 -4.68 28.44
CA LYS A 495 -19.63 -5.01 27.42
C LYS A 495 -19.78 -6.44 26.88
N GLU A 496 -20.59 -7.24 27.55
CA GLU A 496 -20.84 -8.63 27.18
C GLU A 496 -21.80 -8.71 25.99
N ARG A 497 -21.69 -9.80 25.21
CA ARG A 497 -22.57 -10.08 24.06
C ARG A 497 -23.78 -10.93 24.43
N SER A 498 -23.87 -11.28 25.70
CA SER A 498 -24.99 -12.01 26.28
C SER A 498 -25.18 -11.60 27.72
N VAL A 499 -26.43 -11.49 28.15
CA VAL A 499 -26.80 -11.06 29.50
C VAL A 499 -27.95 -11.88 30.02
N ILE A 500 -27.94 -12.19 31.32
CA ILE A 500 -29.08 -12.81 31.99
C ILE A 500 -29.90 -11.69 32.62
N LEU A 501 -31.10 -11.46 32.09
CA LEU A 501 -32.12 -10.63 32.70
C LEU A 501 -32.67 -11.36 33.93
N LYS A 502 -32.85 -10.66 35.04
CA LYS A 502 -33.26 -11.23 36.33
C LYS A 502 -34.47 -10.50 36.89
N ASP A 503 -35.05 -11.09 37.94
CA ASP A 503 -36.19 -10.54 38.68
C ASP A 503 -37.42 -10.27 37.79
N LEU A 504 -37.58 -11.12 36.76
CA LEU A 504 -38.72 -11.07 35.85
C LEU A 504 -39.95 -11.73 36.47
N LEU A 505 -41.13 -11.26 36.07
CA LEU A 505 -42.39 -11.87 36.48
C LEU A 505 -42.62 -13.18 35.72
N GLN A 506 -43.00 -14.22 36.46
CA GLN A 506 -43.42 -15.49 35.89
C GLN A 506 -44.71 -15.32 35.08
N ASP A 507 -44.91 -16.19 34.08
CA ASP A 507 -46.07 -16.24 33.18
C ASP A 507 -46.32 -14.92 32.44
N THR A 508 -45.24 -14.21 32.13
CA THR A 508 -45.28 -12.88 31.50
C THR A 508 -44.40 -12.89 30.24
N THR A 509 -44.90 -12.29 29.15
CA THR A 509 -44.10 -12.02 27.95
C THR A 509 -43.27 -10.75 28.16
N TYR A 510 -41.96 -10.87 27.95
CA TYR A 510 -41.04 -9.74 27.90
C TYR A 510 -40.57 -9.51 26.48
N TYR A 511 -40.40 -8.23 26.15
CA TYR A 511 -39.79 -7.74 24.93
C TYR A 511 -38.45 -7.11 25.27
N ALA A 512 -37.45 -7.28 24.41
CA ALA A 512 -36.15 -6.67 24.58
C ALA A 512 -35.55 -6.20 23.25
N MET A 513 -34.70 -5.18 23.33
CA MET A 513 -33.84 -4.72 22.25
C MET A 513 -32.49 -4.28 22.80
N VAL A 514 -31.50 -4.14 21.93
CA VAL A 514 -30.16 -3.71 22.31
C VAL A 514 -29.59 -2.72 21.30
N LYS A 515 -28.93 -1.69 21.81
CA LYS A 515 -28.20 -0.69 21.02
C LYS A 515 -26.71 -0.83 21.26
N ALA A 516 -25.92 -0.57 20.23
CA ALA A 516 -24.48 -0.46 20.35
C ALA A 516 -24.05 1.00 20.47
N THR A 517 -22.95 1.26 21.16
CA THR A 517 -22.27 2.56 21.16
C THR A 517 -20.76 2.37 21.17
N ASN A 518 -20.08 3.21 20.39
CA ASN A 518 -18.62 3.34 20.42
C ASN A 518 -18.15 4.42 21.42
N GLY A 519 -19.05 4.96 22.26
CA GLY A 519 -18.77 6.04 23.21
C GLY A 519 -18.99 7.45 22.68
N PHE A 520 -19.19 7.63 21.37
CA PHE A 520 -19.50 8.93 20.75
C PHE A 520 -20.92 9.02 20.22
N GLU A 521 -21.40 7.91 19.63
CA GLU A 521 -22.72 7.83 19.05
C GLU A 521 -23.41 6.50 19.39
N TRP A 522 -24.70 6.46 19.09
CA TRP A 522 -25.54 5.28 19.26
C TRP A 522 -25.90 4.70 17.91
N SER A 523 -25.92 3.36 17.84
CA SER A 523 -26.48 2.68 16.69
C SER A 523 -27.99 2.93 16.57
N PRO A 524 -28.58 2.65 15.39
CA PRO A 524 -30.01 2.35 15.32
C PRO A 524 -30.38 1.20 16.27
N ASP A 525 -31.66 1.09 16.57
CA ASP A 525 -32.18 0.01 17.43
C ASP A 525 -32.03 -1.35 16.73
N SER A 526 -31.76 -2.40 17.50
CA SER A 526 -31.86 -3.77 16.98
C SER A 526 -33.32 -4.13 16.66
N ALA A 527 -33.53 -5.30 16.06
CA ALA A 527 -34.85 -5.92 16.09
C ALA A 527 -35.32 -6.09 17.55
N VAL A 528 -36.62 -5.88 17.79
CA VAL A 528 -37.28 -6.22 19.06
C VAL A 528 -37.54 -7.72 19.06
N VAL A 529 -37.13 -8.40 20.13
CA VAL A 529 -37.36 -9.83 20.36
C VAL A 529 -38.24 -10.03 21.58
N GLU A 530 -38.89 -11.19 21.67
CA GLU A 530 -39.78 -11.52 22.78
C GLU A 530 -39.52 -12.92 23.33
N ALA A 531 -39.80 -13.10 24.62
CA ALA A 531 -39.80 -14.39 25.29
C ALA A 531 -40.92 -14.45 26.34
N PHE A 532 -41.62 -15.58 26.38
CA PHE A 532 -42.53 -15.90 27.47
C PHE A 532 -41.74 -16.54 28.63
N ILE A 533 -41.87 -15.98 29.83
CA ILE A 533 -41.11 -16.41 31.00
C ILE A 533 -41.93 -17.42 31.81
N TYR A 534 -41.38 -18.61 32.01
CA TYR A 534 -42.05 -19.71 32.71
C TYR A 534 -41.04 -20.59 33.45
N ASP A 535 -41.50 -21.24 34.51
CA ASP A 535 -40.64 -22.13 35.28
C ASP A 535 -40.33 -23.40 34.48
N THR A 536 -39.07 -23.79 34.49
CA THR A 536 -38.59 -25.00 33.83
C THR A 536 -37.97 -25.91 34.88
N LEU A 537 -38.02 -27.22 34.63
CA LEU A 537 -37.34 -28.15 35.53
C LEU A 537 -35.82 -27.98 35.41
N PRO A 538 -35.08 -27.95 36.54
CA PRO A 538 -33.61 -27.90 36.50
C PRO A 538 -33.04 -29.05 35.67
N GLY A 539 -32.10 -28.73 34.79
CA GLY A 539 -31.36 -29.72 34.01
C GLY A 539 -30.45 -30.62 34.86
N ILE A 540 -29.72 -31.53 34.21
CA ILE A 540 -28.81 -32.45 34.89
C ILE A 540 -27.56 -31.68 35.39
N PRO A 541 -27.16 -31.82 36.67
CA PRO A 541 -25.91 -31.25 37.18
C PRO A 541 -24.71 -31.77 36.39
N GLN A 542 -23.79 -30.87 36.01
CA GLN A 542 -22.66 -31.20 35.15
C GLN A 542 -21.41 -31.56 35.96
N ASN A 543 -20.47 -32.27 35.34
CA ASN A 543 -19.16 -32.57 35.91
C ASN A 543 -19.19 -33.29 37.27
N LEU A 544 -20.13 -34.23 37.46
CA LEU A 544 -20.15 -35.10 38.64
C LEU A 544 -18.90 -35.97 38.69
N LYS A 545 -18.10 -35.84 39.75
CA LYS A 545 -16.90 -36.62 40.04
C LYS A 545 -16.96 -37.17 41.45
N GLY A 546 -16.46 -38.40 41.63
CA GLY A 546 -16.29 -39.04 42.92
C GLY A 546 -14.82 -39.29 43.26
N GLU A 547 -14.42 -38.97 44.49
CA GLU A 547 -13.12 -39.31 45.07
C GLU A 547 -13.36 -40.28 46.24
N SER A 548 -12.76 -41.47 46.21
CA SER A 548 -12.95 -42.50 47.24
C SER A 548 -11.81 -42.55 48.24
N SER A 549 -12.13 -42.77 49.52
CA SER A 549 -11.20 -43.15 50.58
C SER A 549 -11.78 -44.33 51.39
N VAL A 550 -11.06 -44.80 52.41
CA VAL A 550 -11.54 -45.91 53.24
C VAL A 550 -12.80 -45.47 54.01
N GLY A 551 -13.95 -45.98 53.58
CA GLY A 551 -15.26 -45.73 54.21
C GLY A 551 -15.97 -44.44 53.76
N GLU A 552 -15.45 -43.68 52.79
CA GLU A 552 -16.06 -42.44 52.31
C GLU A 552 -15.95 -42.32 50.77
N ILE A 553 -17.01 -41.82 50.14
CA ILE A 553 -16.98 -41.33 48.75
C ILE A 553 -17.38 -39.86 48.76
N ARG A 554 -16.48 -38.98 48.32
CA ARG A 554 -16.74 -37.55 48.18
C ARG A 554 -17.16 -37.22 46.77
N LEU A 555 -18.40 -36.75 46.61
CA LEU A 555 -18.94 -36.31 45.32
C LEU A 555 -18.80 -34.78 45.16
N LYS A 556 -18.41 -34.34 43.96
CA LYS A 556 -18.36 -32.93 43.55
C LYS A 556 -19.01 -32.77 42.17
N TRP A 557 -19.78 -31.72 41.95
CA TRP A 557 -20.38 -31.39 40.66
C TRP A 557 -20.52 -29.87 40.52
N GLN A 558 -20.84 -29.41 39.31
CA GLN A 558 -21.17 -28.02 39.04
C GLN A 558 -22.68 -27.80 39.14
N LYS A 559 -23.08 -26.69 39.78
CA LYS A 559 -24.48 -26.26 39.87
C LYS A 559 -25.03 -25.99 38.47
N VAL A 560 -26.30 -26.35 38.24
CA VAL A 560 -27.01 -26.02 37.00
C VAL A 560 -27.17 -24.50 36.91
N PRO A 561 -26.60 -23.83 35.89
CA PRO A 561 -26.71 -22.39 35.71
C PRO A 561 -28.18 -21.94 35.56
N GLY A 562 -28.53 -20.76 36.08
CA GLY A 562 -29.87 -20.18 35.94
C GLY A 562 -30.93 -20.64 36.96
N TYR A 563 -30.65 -21.67 37.77
CA TYR A 563 -31.62 -22.17 38.75
C TYR A 563 -31.23 -21.83 40.18
N ASP A 564 -32.20 -21.46 41.01
CA ASP A 564 -32.03 -21.43 42.47
C ASP A 564 -32.22 -22.83 43.08
N ILE A 565 -31.20 -23.68 42.90
CA ILE A 565 -31.24 -25.07 43.38
C ILE A 565 -31.37 -25.11 44.91
N LYS A 566 -32.52 -25.59 45.39
CA LYS A 566 -32.81 -25.77 46.83
C LYS A 566 -32.12 -26.99 47.45
N GLY A 567 -31.76 -27.98 46.64
CA GLY A 567 -31.11 -29.20 47.09
C GLY A 567 -30.86 -30.15 45.93
N TYR A 568 -29.98 -31.13 46.14
CA TYR A 568 -29.71 -32.21 45.20
C TYR A 568 -30.11 -33.53 45.84
N ASN A 569 -30.80 -34.39 45.08
CA ASN A 569 -30.99 -35.77 45.48
C ASN A 569 -29.77 -36.59 45.05
N VAL A 570 -29.08 -37.20 46.02
CA VAL A 570 -27.94 -38.07 45.77
C VAL A 570 -28.38 -39.51 46.02
N TYR A 571 -28.30 -40.33 44.97
CA TYR A 571 -28.58 -41.76 45.04
C TYR A 571 -27.27 -42.53 44.89
N TYR A 572 -27.07 -43.55 45.71
CA TYR A 572 -25.97 -44.51 45.59
C TYR A 572 -26.53 -45.93 45.68
N LYS A 573 -25.83 -46.89 45.09
CA LYS A 573 -26.12 -48.32 45.19
C LYS A 573 -24.81 -49.06 45.41
N ASP A 574 -24.86 -50.13 46.20
CA ASP A 574 -23.76 -51.09 46.27
C ASP A 574 -23.83 -51.98 45.03
N GLU A 575 -22.72 -52.09 44.31
CA GLU A 575 -22.55 -53.11 43.27
C GLU A 575 -21.75 -54.26 43.89
N TYR A 576 -22.43 -55.39 44.09
CA TYR A 576 -21.87 -56.63 44.63
C TYR A 576 -21.24 -57.49 43.54
#